data_AF-A0A7C6Z0C7-F1
#
_entry.id   AF-A0A7C6Z0C7-F1
#
_cell.length_a   1.000
_cell.length_b   1.000
_cell.length_c   1.000
_cell.angle_alpha   90.00
_cell.angle_beta   90.00
_cell.angle_gamma   90.00
#
_symmetry.space_group_name_H-M   'P 1'
#
loop_
_entity.id
_entity.type
_entity.pdbx_description
1 polymer ?
#
loop_
_entity_poly.entity_id
_entity_poly.type
_entity_poly.pdbx_seq_one_letter_code
_entity_poly.pdbx_strand_id
1 'polypeptide(L)'
;MYRLLIVDDEYQIVDWLYELFRGIPYLDLDICKAYSGSEALEWLNRTKIDIVITDICMPGIDGLELADRIYKNWPFCKLIFLTGYDEFDFIYEAVKYDGVSYLLKNEDDEELIKAVEKAVRDIDKSYVDKELIDKARQQMYMAIPVMQKEYMQDLLIESIFEPEITQDRFTELALPMSVEKPVLIILGSMDNFLEKIRTPSKLTECMYVVRLLWNQCFSDFKNKFFVEYNKSSFILLIQQESKQEDSSDSSNNTIRDENLLVLAKGRLETIQSVYRESLGLTLSFIIGCDFISWDHAAEKVSYLKQLLDNCAGMGKEILITENNFPESIRGKISIYDDSIEQSISQLKKIDALNIYLEHGRKNDF
;
A
#
# COMPACT_ATOMS: atom_id res chain seq x y z
N MET A 1 -8.63 10.20 -30.37
CA MET A 1 -9.74 11.11 -30.69
C MET A 1 -9.89 12.12 -29.57
N TYR A 2 -9.54 13.38 -29.83
CA TYR A 2 -9.69 14.51 -28.90
C TYR A 2 -10.94 15.29 -29.22
N ARG A 3 -11.63 15.82 -28.21
CA ARG A 3 -12.80 16.68 -28.43
C ARG A 3 -12.45 18.14 -28.35
N LEU A 4 -12.72 18.84 -29.45
CA LEU A 4 -12.53 20.28 -29.58
C LEU A 4 -13.88 20.97 -29.53
N LEU A 5 -14.09 21.86 -28.57
CA LEU A 5 -15.27 22.72 -28.51
C LEU A 5 -14.90 24.12 -29.01
N ILE A 6 -15.59 24.60 -30.03
CA ILE A 6 -15.45 25.96 -30.56
C ILE A 6 -16.61 26.80 -30.02
N VAL A 7 -16.30 27.94 -29.41
CA VAL A 7 -17.25 28.82 -28.74
C VAL A 7 -17.07 30.27 -29.24
N ASP A 8 -18.05 30.80 -29.94
CA ASP A 8 -18.08 32.20 -30.39
C ASP A 8 -19.53 32.59 -30.70
N ASP A 9 -19.98 33.80 -30.35
CA ASP A 9 -21.34 34.25 -30.66
C ASP A 9 -21.52 34.64 -32.14
N GLU A 10 -20.43 34.82 -32.87
CA GLU A 10 -20.42 34.99 -34.31
C GLU A 10 -20.44 33.62 -35.03
N TYR A 11 -21.63 33.21 -35.49
CA TYR A 11 -21.83 31.95 -36.25
C TYR A 11 -20.81 31.73 -37.38
N GLN A 12 -20.40 32.80 -38.06
CA GLN A 12 -19.44 32.74 -39.18
C GLN A 12 -18.05 32.27 -38.72
N ILE A 13 -17.60 32.71 -37.54
CA ILE A 13 -16.31 32.32 -36.97
C ILE A 13 -16.34 30.85 -36.56
N VAL A 14 -17.41 30.43 -35.86
CA VAL A 14 -17.59 29.03 -35.45
C VAL A 14 -17.61 28.09 -36.67
N ASP A 15 -18.34 28.45 -37.72
CA ASP A 15 -18.45 27.65 -38.92
C ASP A 15 -17.13 27.60 -39.71
N TRP A 16 -16.39 28.71 -39.78
CA TRP A 16 -15.08 28.75 -40.41
C TRP A 16 -14.05 27.88 -39.66
N LEU A 17 -13.93 28.03 -38.33
CA LEU A 17 -13.04 27.21 -37.51
C LEU A 17 -13.39 25.72 -37.61
N TYR A 18 -14.68 25.40 -37.66
CA TYR A 18 -15.13 24.02 -37.84
C TYR A 18 -14.65 23.44 -39.18
N GLU A 19 -14.82 24.16 -40.29
CA GLU A 19 -14.34 23.67 -41.59
C GLU A 19 -12.81 23.62 -41.66
N LEU A 20 -12.11 24.58 -41.03
CA LEU A 20 -10.66 24.58 -40.89
C LEU A 20 -10.16 23.30 -40.22
N PHE A 21 -10.62 23.01 -38.99
CA PHE A 21 -10.14 21.85 -38.23
C PHE A 21 -10.66 20.52 -38.78
N ARG A 22 -11.85 20.50 -39.41
CA ARG A 22 -12.37 19.32 -40.11
C ARG A 22 -11.49 18.93 -41.30
N GLY A 23 -10.82 19.90 -41.92
CA GLY A 23 -9.84 19.68 -42.99
C GLY A 23 -8.53 19.02 -42.54
N ILE A 24 -8.35 18.75 -41.24
CA ILE A 24 -7.08 18.32 -40.63
C ILE A 24 -7.23 16.93 -39.99
N PRO A 25 -7.32 15.85 -40.80
CA PRO A 25 -7.66 14.53 -40.31
C PRO A 25 -6.60 13.90 -39.40
N TYR A 26 -5.34 14.36 -39.45
CA TYR A 26 -4.26 13.78 -38.64
C TYR A 26 -4.35 14.13 -37.15
N LEU A 27 -5.13 15.14 -36.77
CA LEU A 27 -5.36 15.51 -35.38
C LEU A 27 -6.45 14.67 -34.69
N ASP A 28 -7.21 13.86 -35.44
CA ASP A 28 -8.27 12.99 -34.91
C ASP A 28 -9.24 13.74 -33.97
N LEU A 29 -9.75 14.88 -34.44
CA LEU A 29 -10.62 15.79 -33.68
C LEU A 29 -12.10 15.48 -33.87
N ASP A 30 -12.83 15.46 -32.76
CA ASP A 30 -14.30 15.46 -32.69
C ASP A 30 -14.75 16.87 -32.33
N ILE A 31 -15.25 17.62 -33.32
CA ILE A 31 -15.47 19.07 -33.22
C ILE A 31 -16.92 19.35 -32.82
N CYS A 32 -17.09 20.00 -31.67
CA CYS A 32 -18.35 20.50 -31.15
C CYS A 32 -18.45 22.01 -31.37
N LYS A 33 -19.67 22.51 -31.62
CA LYS A 33 -19.95 23.94 -31.81
C LYS A 33 -20.81 24.45 -30.66
N ALA A 34 -20.50 25.65 -30.19
CA ALA A 34 -21.34 26.42 -29.29
C ALA A 34 -21.35 27.89 -29.74
N TYR A 35 -22.52 28.51 -29.67
CA TYR A 35 -22.72 29.89 -30.12
C TYR A 35 -22.92 30.87 -28.94
N SER A 36 -22.61 30.41 -27.73
CA SER A 36 -22.63 31.22 -26.51
C SER A 36 -21.89 30.49 -25.39
N GLY A 37 -21.40 31.24 -24.39
CA GLY A 37 -20.81 30.64 -23.19
C GLY A 37 -21.77 29.73 -22.41
N SER A 38 -23.09 29.96 -22.49
CA SER A 38 -24.09 29.09 -21.85
C SER A 38 -24.19 27.73 -22.55
N GLU A 39 -24.22 27.72 -23.89
CA GLU A 39 -24.22 26.48 -24.68
C GLU A 39 -22.91 25.71 -24.49
N ALA A 40 -21.78 26.41 -24.39
CA ALA A 40 -20.49 25.79 -24.09
C ALA A 40 -20.50 25.04 -22.76
N LEU A 41 -21.11 25.62 -21.72
CA LEU A 41 -21.28 24.94 -20.43
C LEU A 41 -22.22 23.74 -20.51
N GLU A 42 -23.26 23.77 -21.35
CA GLU A 42 -24.09 22.58 -21.58
C GLU A 42 -23.26 21.43 -22.18
N TRP A 43 -22.40 21.71 -23.16
CA TRP A 43 -21.49 20.73 -23.74
C TRP A 43 -20.51 20.15 -22.71
N LEU A 44 -19.86 21.02 -21.94
CA LEU A 44 -18.91 20.62 -20.89
C LEU A 44 -19.54 19.76 -19.79
N ASN A 45 -20.82 19.98 -19.49
CA ASN A 45 -21.57 19.19 -18.51
C ASN A 45 -22.03 17.82 -19.05
N ARG A 46 -22.29 17.71 -20.35
CA ARG A 46 -22.82 16.47 -20.97
C ARG A 46 -21.71 15.55 -21.45
N THR A 47 -20.59 16.12 -21.87
CA THR A 47 -19.52 15.39 -22.54
C THR A 47 -18.16 15.90 -22.10
N LYS A 48 -17.19 14.98 -21.97
CA LYS A 48 -15.79 15.36 -21.78
C LYS A 48 -15.31 16.12 -23.01
N ILE A 49 -14.84 17.34 -22.82
CA ILE A 49 -14.14 18.16 -23.80
C ILE A 49 -12.67 18.22 -23.40
N ASP A 50 -11.78 18.08 -24.38
CA ASP A 50 -10.34 18.07 -24.15
C ASP A 50 -9.71 19.46 -24.41
N ILE A 51 -10.23 20.16 -25.42
CA ILE A 51 -9.76 21.49 -25.82
C ILE A 51 -10.98 22.39 -26.05
N VAL A 52 -10.96 23.60 -25.51
CA VAL A 52 -11.95 24.65 -25.77
C VAL A 52 -11.24 25.81 -26.46
N ILE A 53 -11.78 26.24 -27.60
CA ILE A 53 -11.45 27.52 -28.22
C ILE A 53 -12.62 28.45 -27.95
N THR A 54 -12.38 29.59 -27.32
CA THR A 54 -13.44 30.54 -26.97
C THR A 54 -13.06 31.98 -27.30
N ASP A 55 -14.05 32.76 -27.73
CA ASP A 55 -13.95 34.21 -27.72
C ASP A 55 -13.87 34.75 -26.29
N ILE A 56 -13.23 35.90 -26.09
CA ILE A 56 -13.23 36.62 -24.81
C ILE A 56 -14.54 37.38 -24.62
N CYS A 57 -14.99 38.13 -25.64
CA CYS A 57 -16.09 39.07 -25.50
C CYS A 57 -17.40 38.52 -26.05
N MET A 58 -18.10 37.69 -25.27
CA MET A 58 -19.42 37.17 -25.63
C MET A 58 -20.55 37.74 -24.76
N PRO A 59 -21.77 37.90 -25.29
CA PRO A 59 -22.93 38.31 -24.50
C PRO A 59 -23.32 37.24 -23.48
N GLY A 60 -23.63 37.69 -22.26
CA GLY A 60 -24.07 36.82 -21.16
C GLY A 60 -22.88 36.29 -20.37
N ILE A 61 -22.42 35.08 -20.71
CA ILE A 61 -21.22 34.48 -20.12
C ILE A 61 -20.06 34.78 -21.05
N ASP A 62 -19.14 35.62 -20.60
CA ASP A 62 -17.93 35.96 -21.33
C ASP A 62 -16.88 34.84 -21.27
N GLY A 63 -15.85 34.93 -22.11
CA GLY A 63 -14.80 33.92 -22.21
C GLY A 63 -13.97 33.77 -20.94
N LEU A 64 -13.75 34.85 -20.18
CA LEU A 64 -12.97 34.82 -18.93
C LEU A 64 -13.77 34.13 -17.82
N GLU A 65 -15.06 34.42 -17.69
CA GLU A 65 -15.96 33.75 -16.77
C GLU A 65 -16.12 32.27 -17.14
N LEU A 66 -16.23 31.95 -18.44
CA LEU A 66 -16.22 30.57 -18.93
C LEU A 66 -14.92 29.86 -18.54
N ALA A 67 -13.77 30.51 -18.72
CA ALA A 67 -12.46 29.96 -18.35
C ALA A 67 -12.34 29.68 -16.85
N ASP A 68 -12.80 30.59 -16.00
CA ASP A 68 -12.78 30.40 -14.54
C ASP A 68 -13.62 29.18 -14.12
N ARG A 69 -14.78 28.99 -14.75
CA ARG A 69 -15.62 27.81 -14.55
C ARG A 69 -14.97 26.54 -15.09
N ILE A 70 -14.32 26.61 -16.26
CA ILE A 70 -13.57 25.50 -16.85
C ILE A 70 -12.46 25.05 -15.92
N TYR A 71 -11.65 25.99 -15.44
CA TYR A 71 -10.51 25.70 -14.58
C TYR A 71 -10.93 25.04 -13.26
N LYS A 72 -12.05 25.49 -12.66
CA LYS A 72 -12.57 24.95 -11.40
C LYS A 72 -13.14 23.54 -11.53
N ASN A 73 -13.88 23.26 -12.61
CA ASN A 73 -14.67 22.03 -12.74
C ASN A 73 -14.03 21.00 -13.69
N TRP A 74 -13.23 21.44 -14.65
CA TRP A 74 -12.55 20.62 -15.65
C TRP A 74 -11.07 21.03 -15.80
N PRO A 75 -10.25 20.86 -14.74
CA PRO A 75 -8.87 21.37 -14.68
C PRO A 75 -7.90 20.74 -15.71
N PHE A 76 -8.33 19.69 -16.41
CA PHE A 76 -7.54 19.03 -17.45
C PHE A 76 -7.91 19.49 -18.87
N CYS A 77 -8.96 20.30 -19.03
CA CYS A 77 -9.35 20.87 -20.31
C CYS A 77 -8.36 21.98 -20.70
N LYS A 78 -7.84 21.94 -21.92
CA LYS A 78 -7.00 23.02 -22.45
C LYS A 78 -7.88 24.12 -22.99
N LEU A 79 -7.48 25.37 -22.78
CA LEU A 79 -8.23 26.54 -23.23
C LEU A 79 -7.38 27.39 -24.16
N ILE A 80 -7.97 27.81 -25.27
CA ILE A 80 -7.39 28.70 -26.25
C ILE A 80 -8.34 29.89 -26.39
N PHE A 81 -7.87 31.09 -26.07
CA PHE A 81 -8.63 32.31 -26.33
C PHE A 81 -8.41 32.78 -27.77
N LEU A 82 -9.49 33.15 -28.43
CA LEU A 82 -9.53 33.79 -29.75
C LEU A 82 -10.05 35.22 -29.57
N THR A 83 -9.31 36.25 -29.95
CA THR A 83 -9.67 37.63 -29.57
C THR A 83 -9.52 38.65 -30.69
N GLY A 84 -10.24 39.77 -30.55
CA GLY A 84 -10.07 40.93 -31.43
C GLY A 84 -8.81 41.74 -31.09
N TYR A 85 -8.39 42.61 -32.03
CA TYR A 85 -7.23 43.50 -31.85
C TYR A 85 -7.40 44.53 -30.71
N ASP A 86 -8.62 44.79 -30.26
CA ASP A 86 -8.94 45.83 -29.26
C ASP A 86 -8.98 45.28 -27.81
N GLU A 87 -8.63 44.01 -27.58
CA GLU A 87 -8.87 43.30 -26.31
C GLU A 87 -7.61 42.99 -25.50
N PHE A 88 -6.49 43.68 -25.79
CA PHE A 88 -5.20 43.43 -25.14
C PHE A 88 -5.20 43.57 -23.61
N ASP A 89 -6.09 44.40 -23.05
CA ASP A 89 -6.19 44.59 -21.60
C ASP A 89 -6.67 43.32 -20.86
N PHE A 90 -7.46 42.46 -21.54
CA PHE A 90 -7.98 41.21 -20.98
C PHE A 90 -6.95 40.07 -20.97
N ILE A 91 -5.88 40.19 -21.77
CA ILE A 91 -4.80 39.19 -21.85
C ILE A 91 -4.12 39.02 -20.49
N TYR A 92 -3.90 40.11 -19.77
CA TYR A 92 -3.26 40.06 -18.45
C TYR A 92 -4.07 39.30 -17.40
N GLU A 93 -5.39 39.25 -17.55
CA GLU A 93 -6.26 38.47 -16.66
C GLU A 93 -6.24 36.99 -17.00
N ALA A 94 -6.19 36.65 -18.30
CA ALA A 94 -6.10 35.28 -18.79
C ALA A 94 -4.76 34.60 -18.47
N VAL A 95 -3.64 35.35 -18.45
CA VAL A 95 -2.29 34.84 -18.13
C VAL A 95 -2.19 34.27 -16.69
N LYS A 96 -3.17 34.54 -15.82
CA LYS A 96 -3.23 33.96 -14.47
C LYS A 96 -3.52 32.46 -14.47
N TYR A 97 -4.04 31.92 -15.58
CA TYR A 97 -4.41 30.51 -15.70
C TYR A 97 -3.29 29.72 -16.39
N ASP A 98 -2.76 28.71 -15.71
CA ASP A 98 -1.72 27.84 -16.26
C ASP A 98 -2.27 26.96 -17.40
N GLY A 99 -1.56 26.90 -18.52
CA GLY A 99 -1.95 26.10 -19.69
C GLY A 99 -2.98 26.74 -20.64
N VAL A 100 -3.26 28.04 -20.51
CA VAL A 100 -4.08 28.81 -21.47
C VAL A 100 -3.20 29.35 -22.60
N SER A 101 -3.65 29.16 -23.84
CA SER A 101 -3.03 29.78 -25.03
C SER A 101 -3.89 30.93 -25.55
N TYR A 102 -3.28 31.90 -26.20
CA TYR A 102 -3.96 33.10 -26.70
C TYR A 102 -3.63 33.27 -28.19
N LEU A 103 -4.65 33.62 -28.98
CA LEU A 103 -4.55 33.87 -30.41
C LEU A 103 -5.45 35.05 -30.82
N LEU A 104 -4.98 35.84 -31.78
CA LEU A 104 -5.77 36.90 -32.38
C LEU A 104 -6.64 36.33 -33.53
N LYS A 105 -7.88 36.79 -33.65
CA LYS A 105 -8.83 36.40 -34.72
C LYS A 105 -8.32 36.73 -36.13
N ASN A 106 -7.36 37.65 -36.29
CA ASN A 106 -6.74 37.98 -37.59
C ASN A 106 -5.38 37.30 -37.82
N GLU A 107 -4.97 36.37 -36.98
CA GLU A 107 -3.78 35.56 -37.27
C GLU A 107 -4.06 34.52 -38.36
N ASP A 108 -3.00 34.10 -39.04
CA ASP A 108 -3.08 33.12 -40.12
C ASP A 108 -3.55 31.77 -39.58
N ASP A 109 -4.32 31.04 -40.40
CA ASP A 109 -4.82 29.68 -40.13
C ASP A 109 -3.74 28.75 -39.56
N GLU A 110 -2.48 28.90 -39.99
CA GLU A 110 -1.35 28.09 -39.51
C GLU A 110 -1.07 28.25 -38.00
N GLU A 111 -1.23 29.45 -37.44
CA GLU A 111 -0.97 29.69 -36.00
C GLU A 111 -2.07 29.07 -35.14
N LEU A 112 -3.33 29.11 -35.59
CA LEU A 112 -4.46 28.41 -34.98
C LEU A 112 -4.24 26.90 -34.93
N ILE A 113 -3.78 26.33 -36.03
CA ILE A 113 -3.47 24.90 -36.12
C ILE A 113 -2.34 24.54 -35.15
N LYS A 114 -1.25 25.33 -35.11
CA LYS A 114 -0.12 25.10 -34.19
C LYS A 114 -0.54 25.16 -32.73
N ALA A 115 -1.47 26.05 -32.37
CA ALA A 115 -1.95 26.15 -31.00
C ALA A 115 -2.75 24.92 -30.57
N VAL A 116 -3.63 24.40 -31.44
CA VAL A 116 -4.37 23.15 -31.17
C VAL A 116 -3.42 21.96 -31.14
N GLU A 117 -2.43 21.89 -32.05
CA GLU A 117 -1.38 20.87 -32.01
C GLU A 117 -0.57 20.87 -30.72
N LYS A 118 -0.25 22.06 -30.21
CA LYS A 118 0.42 22.21 -28.92
C LYS A 118 -0.48 21.70 -27.78
N ALA A 119 -1.77 22.08 -27.78
CA ALA A 119 -2.72 21.62 -26.77
C ALA A 119 -2.86 20.09 -26.76
N VAL A 120 -2.96 19.46 -27.94
CA VAL A 120 -2.97 17.99 -28.09
C VAL A 120 -1.71 17.35 -27.52
N ARG A 121 -0.52 17.87 -27.87
CA ARG A 121 0.76 17.36 -27.35
C ARG A 121 0.86 17.47 -25.83
N ASP A 122 0.39 18.58 -25.26
CA ASP A 122 0.40 18.79 -23.81
C ASP A 122 -0.54 17.81 -23.10
N ILE A 123 -1.68 17.50 -23.72
CA ILE A 123 -2.61 16.46 -23.23
C ILE A 123 -1.92 15.09 -23.25
N ASP A 124 -1.27 14.71 -24.35
CA ASP A 124 -0.57 13.43 -24.47
C ASP A 124 0.54 13.26 -23.45
N LYS A 125 1.35 14.29 -23.26
CA LYS A 125 2.41 14.28 -22.25
C LYS A 125 1.84 14.05 -20.85
N SER A 126 0.73 14.70 -20.53
CA SER A 126 0.06 14.53 -19.22
C SER A 126 -0.47 13.11 -19.00
N TYR A 127 -0.86 12.40 -20.07
CA TYR A 127 -1.28 11.00 -20.00
C TYR A 127 -0.09 10.07 -19.78
N VAL A 128 1.02 10.27 -20.49
CA VAL A 128 2.24 9.44 -20.34
C VAL A 128 2.82 9.56 -18.93
N ASP A 129 2.91 10.78 -18.38
CA ASP A 129 3.43 11.01 -17.04
C ASP A 129 2.58 10.29 -15.97
N LYS A 130 1.24 10.32 -16.11
CA LYS A 130 0.33 9.58 -15.22
C LYS A 130 0.53 8.07 -15.32
N GLU A 131 0.65 7.52 -16.52
CA GLU A 131 0.83 6.07 -16.71
C GLU A 131 2.16 5.58 -16.11
N LEU A 132 3.24 6.37 -16.26
CA LEU A 132 4.52 6.07 -15.63
C LEU A 132 4.44 6.07 -14.10
N ILE A 133 3.74 7.06 -13.52
CA ILE A 133 3.51 7.15 -12.07
C ILE A 133 2.69 5.96 -11.58
N ASP A 134 1.64 5.57 -12.30
CA ASP A 134 0.79 4.44 -11.93
C ASP A 134 1.56 3.11 -12.00
N LYS A 135 2.39 2.90 -13.03
CA LYS A 135 3.27 1.73 -13.11
C LYS A 135 4.29 1.67 -11.97
N ALA A 136 4.92 2.81 -11.65
CA ALA A 136 5.85 2.89 -10.53
C ALA A 136 5.15 2.57 -9.19
N ARG A 137 3.92 3.10 -9.01
CA ARG A 137 3.12 2.82 -7.81
C ARG A 137 2.71 1.35 -7.70
N GLN A 138 2.34 0.71 -8.81
CA GLN A 138 2.04 -0.74 -8.83
C GLN A 138 3.26 -1.59 -8.46
N GLN A 139 4.44 -1.27 -8.98
CA GLN A 139 5.68 -1.95 -8.61
C GLN A 139 5.98 -1.78 -7.11
N MET A 140 5.76 -0.59 -6.57
CA MET A 140 5.92 -0.32 -5.15
C MET A 140 4.96 -1.17 -4.29
N TYR A 141 3.68 -1.29 -4.69
CA TYR A 141 2.72 -2.15 -3.98
C TYR A 141 3.09 -3.64 -4.00
N MET A 142 3.77 -4.12 -5.05
CA MET A 142 4.28 -5.49 -5.08
C MET A 142 5.48 -5.71 -4.15
N ALA A 143 6.24 -4.65 -3.86
CA ALA A 143 7.39 -4.70 -2.96
C ALA A 143 7.01 -4.67 -1.48
N ILE A 144 5.88 -4.02 -1.12
CA ILE A 144 5.44 -3.88 0.28
C ILE A 144 5.38 -5.23 1.03
N PRO A 145 4.74 -6.31 0.52
CA PRO A 145 4.69 -7.59 1.25
C PRO A 145 6.07 -8.21 1.49
N VAL A 146 7.03 -7.97 0.59
CA VAL A 146 8.41 -8.45 0.73
C VAL A 146 9.13 -7.66 1.81
N MET A 147 9.00 -6.33 1.79
CA MET A 147 9.58 -5.44 2.81
C MET A 147 8.98 -5.68 4.20
N GLN A 148 7.66 -5.90 4.29
CA GLN A 148 6.99 -6.28 5.53
C GLN A 148 7.56 -7.60 6.08
N LYS A 149 7.78 -8.59 5.21
CA LYS A 149 8.37 -9.87 5.61
C LYS A 149 9.78 -9.70 6.14
N GLU A 150 10.63 -8.96 5.42
CA GLU A 150 12.01 -8.70 5.83
C GLU A 150 12.07 -7.96 7.17
N TYR A 151 11.32 -6.86 7.30
CA TYR A 151 11.26 -6.09 8.56
C TYR A 151 10.73 -6.92 9.74
N MET A 152 9.68 -7.73 9.53
CA MET A 152 9.16 -8.59 10.60
C MET A 152 10.10 -9.74 10.95
N GLN A 153 10.88 -10.23 9.99
CA GLN A 153 11.94 -11.19 10.26
C GLN A 153 13.03 -10.53 11.11
N ASP A 154 13.48 -9.32 10.77
CA ASP A 154 14.47 -8.61 11.57
C ASP A 154 13.93 -8.24 12.97
N LEU A 155 12.64 -7.91 13.09
CA LEU A 155 12.02 -7.55 14.37
C LEU A 155 11.81 -8.73 15.32
N LEU A 156 11.42 -9.89 14.80
CA LEU A 156 11.02 -11.04 15.62
C LEU A 156 12.10 -12.09 15.74
N ILE A 157 13.07 -12.09 14.85
CA ILE A 157 14.22 -12.98 14.85
C ILE A 157 15.39 -12.13 15.28
N GLU A 158 16.19 -12.57 16.26
CA GLU A 158 17.36 -11.81 16.68
C GLU A 158 18.28 -11.51 15.48
N SER A 159 18.17 -10.29 14.95
CA SER A 159 18.98 -9.75 13.87
C SER A 159 20.24 -9.09 14.45
N ILE A 160 21.22 -8.88 13.58
CA ILE A 160 22.49 -8.21 13.93
C ILE A 160 22.26 -6.72 14.25
N PHE A 161 21.24 -6.13 13.64
CA PHE A 161 20.83 -4.74 13.85
C PHE A 161 19.58 -4.71 14.72
N GLU A 162 19.56 -3.85 15.75
CA GLU A 162 18.32 -3.53 16.46
C GLU A 162 17.39 -2.79 15.49
N PRO A 163 16.25 -3.37 15.11
CA PRO A 163 15.35 -2.73 14.17
C PRO A 163 14.71 -1.52 14.83
N GLU A 164 14.55 -0.45 14.05
CA GLU A 164 13.89 0.76 14.53
C GLU A 164 12.38 0.49 14.69
N ILE A 165 11.90 0.37 15.93
CA ILE A 165 10.50 0.12 16.24
C ILE A 165 9.77 1.46 16.38
N THR A 166 9.40 2.06 15.25
CA THR A 166 8.69 3.34 15.22
C THR A 166 7.34 3.22 14.52
N GLN A 167 6.37 4.01 14.98
CA GLN A 167 5.03 4.03 14.38
C GLN A 167 5.07 4.52 12.93
N ASP A 168 6.03 5.38 12.59
CA ASP A 168 6.28 5.83 11.21
C ASP A 168 6.66 4.66 10.31
N ARG A 169 7.60 3.80 10.73
CA ARG A 169 7.97 2.58 10.00
C ARG A 169 6.81 1.62 9.80
N PHE A 170 5.97 1.43 10.83
CA PHE A 170 4.77 0.59 10.71
C PHE A 170 3.78 1.16 9.70
N THR A 171 3.66 2.49 9.64
CA THR A 171 2.78 3.19 8.70
C THR A 171 3.33 3.14 7.27
N GLU A 172 4.64 3.35 7.08
CA GLU A 172 5.33 3.21 5.79
C GLU A 172 5.14 1.82 5.19
N LEU A 173 5.27 0.79 6.02
CA LEU A 173 5.10 -0.61 5.62
C LEU A 173 3.63 -1.04 5.57
N ALA A 174 2.67 -0.15 5.81
CA ALA A 174 1.24 -0.46 5.87
C ALA A 174 0.91 -1.68 6.76
N LEU A 175 1.61 -1.81 7.89
CA LEU A 175 1.36 -2.87 8.85
C LEU A 175 0.04 -2.58 9.60
N PRO A 176 -0.83 -3.59 9.78
CA PRO A 176 -2.12 -3.42 10.45
C PRO A 176 -1.99 -3.30 11.99
N MET A 177 -0.80 -2.98 12.50
CA MET A 177 -0.45 -3.03 13.91
C MET A 177 0.04 -1.66 14.39
N SER A 178 -0.01 -1.43 15.70
CA SER A 178 0.50 -0.21 16.34
C SER A 178 1.65 -0.55 17.28
N VAL A 179 2.70 0.27 17.28
CA VAL A 179 3.88 0.08 18.15
C VAL A 179 3.52 0.29 19.62
N GLU A 180 2.61 1.23 19.90
CA GLU A 180 2.21 1.56 21.28
C GLU A 180 1.35 0.47 21.95
N LYS A 181 0.84 -0.49 21.17
CA LYS A 181 -0.05 -1.54 21.68
C LYS A 181 0.71 -2.85 21.85
N PRO A 182 0.45 -3.58 22.95
CA PRO A 182 1.11 -4.84 23.16
C PRO A 182 0.57 -5.90 22.18
N VAL A 183 1.42 -6.87 21.83
CA VAL A 183 1.15 -7.90 20.83
C VAL A 183 1.15 -9.28 21.49
N LEU A 184 0.17 -10.10 21.11
CA LEU A 184 0.14 -11.52 21.44
C LEU A 184 0.87 -12.31 20.35
N ILE A 185 1.85 -13.11 20.78
CA ILE A 185 2.65 -13.94 19.89
C ILE A 185 2.23 -15.41 20.02
N ILE A 186 1.94 -16.02 18.89
CA ILE A 186 1.64 -17.45 18.77
C ILE A 186 2.62 -18.06 17.77
N LEU A 187 3.30 -19.13 18.18
CA LEU A 187 4.22 -19.85 17.31
C LEU A 187 3.56 -21.11 16.78
N GLY A 188 3.62 -21.32 15.47
CA GLY A 188 3.14 -22.53 14.81
C GLY A 188 4.27 -23.29 14.13
N SER A 189 4.18 -24.61 14.12
CA SER A 189 5.07 -25.48 13.34
C SER A 189 4.30 -26.60 12.68
N MET A 190 4.72 -26.91 11.46
CA MET A 190 4.32 -28.10 10.73
C MET A 190 5.11 -29.29 11.26
N ASP A 191 4.42 -30.33 11.72
CA ASP A 191 5.02 -31.56 12.20
C ASP A 191 4.96 -32.66 11.13
N ASN A 192 5.81 -33.68 11.27
CA ASN A 192 5.87 -34.85 10.39
C ASN A 192 6.02 -34.53 8.88
N PHE A 193 6.49 -33.33 8.54
CA PHE A 193 6.68 -32.93 7.14
C PHE A 193 7.84 -33.68 6.47
N LEU A 194 8.90 -34.02 7.22
CA LEU A 194 10.08 -34.72 6.70
C LEU A 194 9.76 -36.13 6.19
N GLU A 195 8.76 -36.81 6.77
CA GLU A 195 8.38 -38.17 6.35
C GLU A 195 7.53 -38.18 5.07
N LYS A 196 6.70 -37.15 4.86
CA LYS A 196 5.72 -37.10 3.76
C LYS A 196 6.12 -36.17 2.61
N ILE A 197 6.94 -35.16 2.84
CA ILE A 197 7.30 -34.14 1.85
C ILE A 197 8.76 -34.31 1.42
N ARG A 198 8.96 -34.71 0.15
CA ARG A 198 10.29 -34.94 -0.44
C ARG A 198 10.84 -33.75 -1.23
N THR A 199 10.03 -32.72 -1.48
CA THR A 199 10.41 -31.57 -2.31
C THR A 199 10.14 -30.24 -1.61
N PRO A 200 11.06 -29.25 -1.69
CA PRO A 200 10.88 -27.94 -1.08
C PRO A 200 9.62 -27.19 -1.55
N SER A 201 9.23 -27.35 -2.83
CA SER A 201 8.04 -26.67 -3.38
C SER A 201 6.74 -27.07 -2.69
N LYS A 202 6.62 -28.33 -2.28
CA LYS A 202 5.45 -28.83 -1.55
C LYS A 202 5.35 -28.26 -0.13
N LEU A 203 6.49 -27.95 0.51
CA LEU A 203 6.48 -27.26 1.80
C LEU A 203 5.91 -25.85 1.68
N THR A 204 6.26 -25.14 0.60
CA THR A 204 5.70 -23.82 0.32
C THR A 204 4.19 -23.87 0.08
N GLU A 205 3.70 -24.87 -0.66
CA GLU A 205 2.25 -25.10 -0.86
C GLU A 205 1.54 -25.36 0.47
N CYS A 206 2.13 -26.22 1.32
CA CYS A 206 1.61 -26.50 2.65
C CYS A 206 1.56 -25.24 3.54
N MET A 207 2.62 -24.41 3.53
CA MET A 207 2.65 -23.14 4.25
C MET A 207 1.57 -22.17 3.74
N TYR A 208 1.35 -22.13 2.42
CA TYR A 208 0.30 -21.31 1.83
C TYR A 208 -1.09 -21.71 2.34
N VAL A 209 -1.37 -23.00 2.48
CA VAL A 209 -2.64 -23.49 3.04
C VAL A 209 -2.80 -23.03 4.49
N VAL A 210 -1.76 -23.11 5.32
CA VAL A 210 -1.80 -22.60 6.71
C VAL A 210 -2.16 -21.11 6.71
N ARG A 211 -1.48 -20.30 5.87
CA ARG A 211 -1.73 -18.87 5.76
C ARG A 211 -3.16 -18.57 5.32
N LEU A 212 -3.72 -19.36 4.40
CA LEU A 212 -5.10 -19.22 3.95
C LEU A 212 -6.10 -19.53 5.07
N LEU A 213 -5.90 -20.64 5.79
CA LEU A 213 -6.74 -21.01 6.94
C LEU A 213 -6.69 -19.96 8.05
N TRP A 214 -5.49 -19.43 8.35
CA TRP A 214 -5.32 -18.31 9.28
C TRP A 214 -6.14 -17.08 8.85
N ASN A 215 -6.02 -16.69 7.58
CA ASN A 215 -6.71 -15.51 7.07
C ASN A 215 -8.23 -15.66 7.16
N GLN A 216 -8.76 -16.86 6.89
CA GLN A 216 -10.19 -17.16 6.98
C GLN A 216 -10.68 -17.23 8.44
N CYS A 217 -10.03 -18.05 9.28
CA CYS A 217 -10.44 -18.27 10.67
C CYS A 217 -10.33 -17.01 11.52
N PHE A 218 -9.39 -16.10 11.22
CA PHE A 218 -9.20 -14.85 11.96
C PHE A 218 -9.69 -13.63 11.20
N SER A 219 -10.60 -13.78 10.23
CA SER A 219 -11.09 -12.67 9.39
C SER A 219 -11.68 -11.49 10.17
N ASP A 220 -12.22 -11.73 11.37
CA ASP A 220 -12.74 -10.69 12.26
C ASP A 220 -11.66 -9.80 12.89
N PHE A 221 -10.40 -10.27 12.93
CA PHE A 221 -9.28 -9.54 13.53
C PHE A 221 -8.61 -8.66 12.47
N LYS A 222 -8.77 -7.33 12.59
CA LYS A 222 -8.08 -6.37 11.72
C LYS A 222 -6.58 -6.32 11.99
N ASN A 223 -6.19 -6.32 13.26
CA ASN A 223 -4.80 -6.15 13.68
C ASN A 223 -4.13 -7.52 13.85
N LYS A 224 -3.97 -8.23 12.74
CA LYS A 224 -3.31 -9.53 12.70
C LYS A 224 -2.21 -9.55 11.66
N PHE A 225 -1.15 -10.30 11.91
CA PHE A 225 -0.07 -10.47 10.95
C PHE A 225 0.49 -11.89 10.97
N PHE A 226 0.94 -12.37 9.80
CA PHE A 226 1.48 -13.71 9.62
C PHE A 226 2.92 -13.57 9.14
N VAL A 227 3.87 -14.12 9.90
CA VAL A 227 5.30 -14.09 9.58
C VAL A 227 5.79 -15.51 9.33
N GLU A 228 6.37 -15.75 8.16
CA GLU A 228 7.08 -17.00 7.87
C GLU A 228 8.47 -16.93 8.51
N TYR A 229 8.69 -17.73 9.55
CA TYR A 229 9.98 -17.77 10.26
C TYR A 229 10.98 -18.66 9.52
N ASN A 230 10.58 -19.89 9.20
CA ASN A 230 11.38 -20.81 8.39
C ASN A 230 10.45 -21.66 7.49
N LYS A 231 10.97 -22.69 6.82
CA LYS A 231 10.17 -23.52 5.88
C LYS A 231 9.08 -24.38 6.56
N SER A 232 9.15 -24.57 7.87
CA SER A 232 8.23 -25.41 8.66
C SER A 232 7.49 -24.65 9.76
N SER A 233 7.99 -23.49 10.17
CA SER A 233 7.54 -22.75 11.35
C SER A 233 7.18 -21.32 10.98
N PHE A 234 6.18 -20.79 11.66
CA PHE A 234 5.61 -19.48 11.39
C PHE A 234 5.15 -18.83 12.70
N ILE A 235 5.08 -17.50 12.69
CA ILE A 235 4.67 -16.69 13.82
C ILE A 235 3.36 -16.00 13.44
N LEU A 236 2.39 -16.08 14.34
CA LEU A 236 1.11 -15.41 14.23
C LEU A 236 1.08 -14.30 15.28
N LEU A 237 0.79 -13.09 14.83
CA LEU A 237 0.70 -11.91 15.67
C LEU A 237 -0.74 -11.44 15.72
N ILE A 238 -1.23 -11.15 16.93
CA ILE A 238 -2.55 -10.58 17.15
C ILE A 238 -2.41 -9.39 18.09
N GLN A 239 -3.01 -8.27 17.72
CA GLN A 239 -3.22 -7.15 18.63
C GLN A 239 -4.70 -6.94 18.91
N GLN A 240 -4.99 -6.45 20.11
CA GLN A 240 -6.36 -6.13 20.50
C GLN A 240 -6.88 -4.89 19.75
N GLU A 241 -8.11 -4.98 19.24
CA GLU A 241 -8.81 -3.81 18.70
C GLU A 241 -9.30 -2.95 19.87
N SER A 242 -8.83 -1.70 19.95
CA SER A 242 -9.35 -0.75 20.94
C SER A 242 -10.73 -0.30 20.48
N LYS A 243 -11.80 -0.91 21.01
CA LYS A 243 -13.07 -0.20 21.05
C LYS A 243 -12.91 0.99 22.00
N GLN A 244 -13.16 2.18 21.47
CA GLN A 244 -13.25 3.42 22.23
C GLN A 244 -14.19 3.25 23.44
N GLU A 245 -13.84 3.97 24.51
CA GLU A 245 -14.56 4.27 25.76
C GLU A 245 -14.07 3.55 27.03
N ASP A 246 -13.40 4.37 27.85
CA ASP A 246 -13.41 4.44 29.31
C ASP A 246 -13.24 3.16 30.12
N SER A 247 -12.02 2.91 30.56
CA SER A 247 -11.67 2.87 31.99
C SER A 247 -10.24 2.38 32.18
N SER A 248 -9.49 3.14 32.96
CA SER A 248 -8.22 2.76 33.58
C SER A 248 -8.45 1.69 34.66
N ASP A 249 -8.89 0.50 34.27
CA ASP A 249 -8.99 -0.67 35.15
C ASP A 249 -8.20 -1.84 34.54
N SER A 250 -7.03 -2.13 35.11
CA SER A 250 -6.16 -3.24 34.72
C SER A 250 -6.85 -4.61 34.79
N SER A 251 -7.90 -4.74 35.61
CA SER A 251 -8.73 -5.95 35.74
C SER A 251 -9.59 -6.25 34.51
N ASN A 252 -10.07 -5.21 33.80
CA ASN A 252 -10.87 -5.39 32.58
C ASN A 252 -10.02 -5.82 31.38
N ASN A 253 -8.74 -5.45 31.36
CA ASN A 253 -7.81 -5.91 30.33
C ASN A 253 -7.49 -7.40 30.49
N THR A 254 -7.19 -7.87 31.71
CA THR A 254 -6.90 -9.30 31.97
C THR A 254 -8.06 -10.21 31.56
N ILE A 255 -9.31 -9.83 31.85
CA ILE A 255 -10.49 -10.63 31.46
C ILE A 255 -10.68 -10.63 29.94
N ARG A 256 -10.37 -9.53 29.24
CA ARG A 256 -10.45 -9.48 27.78
C ARG A 256 -9.35 -10.31 27.12
N ASP A 257 -8.15 -10.31 27.71
CA ASP A 257 -7.00 -11.09 27.25
C ASP A 257 -7.26 -12.59 27.39
N GLU A 258 -7.84 -13.03 28.52
CA GLU A 258 -8.26 -14.42 28.72
C GLU A 258 -9.32 -14.86 27.70
N ASN A 259 -10.30 -14.00 27.41
CA ASN A 259 -11.32 -14.30 26.39
C ASN A 259 -10.71 -14.40 24.98
N LEU A 260 -9.74 -13.55 24.64
CA LEU A 260 -9.01 -13.60 23.37
C LEU A 260 -8.18 -14.88 23.25
N LEU A 261 -7.51 -15.30 24.33
CA LEU A 261 -6.75 -16.55 24.37
C LEU A 261 -7.67 -17.76 24.16
N VAL A 262 -8.83 -17.80 24.80
CA VAL A 262 -9.83 -18.87 24.62
C VAL A 262 -10.36 -18.92 23.18
N LEU A 263 -10.68 -17.76 22.60
CA LEU A 263 -11.13 -17.65 21.21
C LEU A 263 -10.03 -18.06 20.21
N ALA A 264 -8.80 -17.58 20.42
CA ALA A 264 -7.65 -17.93 19.59
C ALA A 264 -7.40 -19.43 19.64
N LYS A 265 -7.44 -20.04 20.83
CA LYS A 265 -7.29 -21.49 21.02
C LYS A 265 -8.33 -22.27 20.21
N GLY A 266 -9.62 -21.97 20.34
CA GLY A 266 -10.66 -22.68 19.59
C GLY A 266 -10.54 -22.53 18.07
N ARG A 267 -10.12 -21.35 17.59
CA ARG A 267 -9.86 -21.12 16.16
C ARG A 267 -8.63 -21.89 15.68
N LEU A 268 -7.57 -21.98 16.48
CA LEU A 268 -6.38 -22.78 16.16
C LEU A 268 -6.70 -24.29 16.13
N GLU A 269 -7.53 -24.80 17.05
CA GLU A 269 -8.02 -26.19 17.01
C GLU A 269 -8.76 -26.49 15.69
N THR A 270 -9.55 -25.53 15.21
CA THR A 270 -10.24 -25.63 13.93
C THR A 270 -9.23 -25.67 12.77
N ILE A 271 -8.19 -24.82 12.79
CA ILE A 271 -7.12 -24.84 11.79
C ILE A 271 -6.39 -26.18 11.79
N GLN A 272 -6.07 -26.75 12.97
CA GLN A 272 -5.44 -28.07 13.08
C GLN A 272 -6.32 -29.15 12.44
N SER A 273 -7.62 -29.19 12.77
CA SER A 273 -8.55 -30.18 12.24
C SER A 273 -8.65 -30.11 10.71
N VAL A 274 -8.88 -28.92 10.16
CA VAL A 274 -9.03 -28.72 8.71
C VAL A 274 -7.72 -29.02 7.97
N TYR A 275 -6.57 -28.62 8.54
CA TYR A 275 -5.27 -28.90 7.95
C TYR A 275 -4.96 -30.40 7.92
N ARG A 276 -5.31 -31.11 8.99
CA ARG A 276 -5.15 -32.57 9.08
C ARG A 276 -6.05 -33.30 8.09
N GLU A 277 -7.31 -32.92 7.97
CA GLU A 277 -8.24 -33.54 7.01
C GLU A 277 -7.86 -33.28 5.56
N SER A 278 -7.38 -32.07 5.25
CA SER A 278 -7.05 -31.67 3.87
C SER A 278 -5.71 -32.22 3.38
N LEU A 279 -4.67 -32.20 4.21
CA LEU A 279 -3.29 -32.53 3.81
C LEU A 279 -2.73 -33.79 4.50
N GLY A 280 -3.41 -34.32 5.52
CA GLY A 280 -2.92 -35.46 6.31
C GLY A 280 -1.66 -35.14 7.13
N LEU A 281 -1.37 -33.86 7.35
CA LEU A 281 -0.26 -33.35 8.15
C LEU A 281 -0.78 -32.77 9.45
N THR A 282 0.10 -32.68 10.45
CA THR A 282 -0.23 -32.23 11.80
C THR A 282 0.42 -30.86 12.04
N LEU A 283 -0.30 -29.95 12.69
CA LEU A 283 0.22 -28.66 13.12
C LEU A 283 0.34 -28.63 14.64
N SER A 284 1.43 -28.06 15.15
CA SER A 284 1.58 -27.72 16.56
C SER A 284 1.63 -26.22 16.75
N PHE A 285 1.00 -25.76 17.83
CA PHE A 285 0.88 -24.35 18.19
C PHE A 285 1.25 -24.14 19.66
N ILE A 286 2.01 -23.08 19.92
CA ILE A 286 2.26 -22.56 21.26
C ILE A 286 1.75 -21.12 21.33
N ILE A 287 0.89 -20.86 22.30
CA ILE A 287 0.31 -19.54 22.55
C ILE A 287 1.05 -18.91 23.74
N GLY A 288 1.63 -17.73 23.56
CA GLY A 288 2.14 -16.92 24.66
C GLY A 288 1.02 -16.50 25.61
N CYS A 289 1.25 -16.50 26.92
CA CYS A 289 0.20 -16.14 27.88
C CYS A 289 -0.05 -14.63 27.99
N ASP A 290 0.92 -13.81 27.58
CA ASP A 290 0.94 -12.38 27.85
C ASP A 290 0.98 -11.56 26.56
N PHE A 291 0.33 -10.39 26.59
CA PHE A 291 0.51 -9.35 25.59
C PHE A 291 1.77 -8.55 25.95
N ILE A 292 2.75 -8.53 25.05
CA ILE A 292 4.07 -7.94 25.31
C ILE A 292 4.32 -6.71 24.44
N SER A 293 5.21 -5.82 24.89
CA SER A 293 5.71 -4.74 24.03
C SER A 293 6.57 -5.30 22.91
N TRP A 294 6.71 -4.52 21.83
CA TRP A 294 7.53 -4.92 20.69
C TRP A 294 9.01 -5.07 21.03
N ASP A 295 9.51 -4.36 22.04
CA ASP A 295 10.91 -4.46 22.50
C ASP A 295 11.27 -5.87 22.99
N HIS A 296 10.31 -6.57 23.62
CA HIS A 296 10.50 -7.94 24.12
C HIS A 296 9.99 -9.02 23.14
N ALA A 297 9.56 -8.63 21.94
CA ALA A 297 8.97 -9.56 20.99
C ALA A 297 9.96 -10.63 20.51
N ALA A 298 11.20 -10.24 20.20
CA ALA A 298 12.25 -11.15 19.77
C ALA A 298 12.60 -12.19 20.86
N GLU A 299 12.79 -11.73 22.11
CA GLU A 299 13.07 -12.59 23.26
C GLU A 299 11.96 -13.61 23.48
N LYS A 300 10.69 -13.17 23.41
CA LYS A 300 9.53 -14.04 23.55
C LYS A 300 9.44 -15.07 22.43
N VAL A 301 9.68 -14.68 21.18
CA VAL A 301 9.72 -15.61 20.04
C VAL A 301 10.80 -16.67 20.24
N SER A 302 12.00 -16.25 20.67
CA SER A 302 13.11 -17.16 20.98
C SER A 302 12.73 -18.17 22.07
N TYR A 303 12.10 -17.70 23.15
CA TYR A 303 11.60 -18.55 24.24
C TYR A 303 10.53 -19.55 23.77
N LEU A 304 9.50 -19.08 23.06
CA LEU A 304 8.43 -19.96 22.56
C LEU A 304 8.97 -20.99 21.57
N LYS A 305 9.98 -20.62 20.79
CA LYS A 305 10.65 -21.54 19.87
C LYS A 305 11.38 -22.65 20.61
N GLN A 306 12.13 -22.33 21.66
CA GLN A 306 12.79 -23.37 22.47
C GLN A 306 11.78 -24.35 23.06
N LEU A 307 10.61 -23.86 23.50
CA LEU A 307 9.53 -24.74 23.97
C LEU A 307 8.98 -25.61 22.84
N LEU A 308 8.78 -25.05 21.64
CA LEU A 308 8.28 -25.78 20.49
C LEU A 308 9.26 -26.84 20.01
N ASP A 309 10.54 -26.52 19.88
CA ASP A 309 11.59 -27.46 19.43
C ASP A 309 11.70 -28.65 20.41
N ASN A 310 11.55 -28.40 21.71
CA ASN A 310 11.51 -29.45 22.73
C ASN A 310 10.23 -30.32 22.65
N CYS A 311 9.15 -29.81 22.05
CA CYS A 311 7.87 -30.51 21.88
C CYS A 311 7.72 -31.18 20.51
N ALA A 312 8.34 -30.62 19.46
CA ALA A 312 8.21 -31.01 18.05
C ALA A 312 8.77 -32.41 17.72
N GLY A 313 9.36 -33.11 18.69
CA GLY A 313 9.84 -34.49 18.56
C GLY A 313 8.83 -35.58 18.97
N MET A 314 7.63 -35.23 19.46
CA MET A 314 6.71 -36.23 20.04
C MET A 314 5.66 -36.83 19.07
N GLY A 315 5.60 -36.37 17.81
CA GLY A 315 4.73 -36.97 16.78
C GLY A 315 3.23 -36.88 17.06
N LYS A 316 2.79 -36.00 17.96
CA LYS A 316 1.39 -35.70 18.28
C LYS A 316 1.16 -34.20 18.07
N GLU A 317 -0.02 -33.83 17.58
CA GLU A 317 -0.41 -32.41 17.54
C GLU A 317 -0.47 -31.83 18.95
N ILE A 318 0.19 -30.69 19.12
CA ILE A 318 0.30 -30.03 20.41
C ILE A 318 -0.33 -28.63 20.29
N LEU A 319 -1.30 -28.34 21.15
CA LEU A 319 -1.81 -26.99 21.37
C LEU A 319 -1.65 -26.68 22.85
N ILE A 320 -0.59 -25.95 23.19
CA ILE A 320 -0.23 -25.65 24.57
C ILE A 320 -0.16 -24.15 24.78
N THR A 321 -0.83 -23.68 25.84
CA THR A 321 -0.62 -22.36 26.43
C THR A 321 0.61 -22.42 27.34
N GLU A 322 1.45 -21.40 27.31
CA GLU A 322 2.71 -21.31 28.07
C GLU A 322 2.58 -21.65 29.57
N ASN A 323 1.42 -21.41 30.20
CA ASN A 323 1.12 -21.77 31.60
C ASN A 323 0.95 -23.27 31.91
N ASN A 324 0.83 -24.12 30.90
CA ASN A 324 0.67 -25.57 31.10
C ASN A 324 2.00 -26.35 31.02
N PHE A 325 3.15 -25.67 30.95
CA PHE A 325 4.45 -26.32 31.06
C PHE A 325 4.82 -26.62 32.53
N PRO A 326 5.31 -27.82 32.87
CA PRO A 326 5.81 -28.13 34.20
C PRO A 326 6.91 -27.16 34.65
N GLU A 327 6.88 -26.69 35.90
CA GLU A 327 7.90 -25.79 36.49
C GLU A 327 9.33 -26.33 36.35
N SER A 328 9.51 -27.66 36.24
CA SER A 328 10.81 -28.31 36.01
C SER A 328 11.45 -28.00 34.65
N ILE A 329 10.67 -27.58 33.66
CA ILE A 329 11.15 -27.13 32.34
C ILE A 329 11.37 -25.61 32.36
N ARG A 330 10.48 -24.84 32.98
CA ARG A 330 10.66 -23.39 33.21
C ARG A 330 11.94 -23.08 34.00
N GLY A 331 12.21 -23.84 35.06
CA GLY A 331 13.38 -23.65 35.93
C GLY A 331 14.71 -24.16 35.37
N LYS A 332 14.71 -24.99 34.30
CA LYS A 332 15.95 -25.37 33.61
C LYS A 332 16.42 -24.32 32.60
N ILE A 333 15.52 -23.45 32.14
CA ILE A 333 15.82 -22.38 31.18
C ILE A 333 16.50 -21.21 31.92
N SER A 334 16.08 -20.87 33.15
CA SER A 334 16.67 -19.76 33.94
C SER A 334 18.12 -19.99 34.41
N ILE A 335 18.67 -21.19 34.27
CA ILE A 335 20.07 -21.51 34.65
C ILE A 335 21.00 -21.47 33.42
N TYR A 336 20.45 -21.36 32.21
CA TYR A 336 21.19 -21.32 30.95
C TYR A 336 21.33 -19.91 30.33
N ASP A 337 20.64 -18.89 30.86
CA ASP A 337 20.60 -17.50 30.36
C ASP A 337 22.00 -16.88 30.16
N ASP A 338 22.87 -16.91 31.18
CA ASP A 338 24.19 -16.25 31.09
C ASP A 338 25.14 -16.87 30.04
N SER A 339 25.03 -18.18 29.82
CA SER A 339 25.91 -18.89 28.87
C SER A 339 25.48 -18.72 27.42
N ILE A 340 24.17 -18.54 27.20
CA ILE A 340 23.56 -18.33 25.91
C ILE A 340 23.76 -16.88 25.48
N GLU A 341 23.57 -15.88 26.35
CA GLU A 341 23.91 -14.47 26.05
C GLU A 341 25.37 -14.31 25.60
N GLN A 342 26.31 -14.99 26.27
CA GLN A 342 27.72 -14.95 25.89
C GLN A 342 27.98 -15.64 24.54
N SER A 343 27.34 -16.77 24.28
CA SER A 343 27.51 -17.51 23.02
C SER A 343 26.83 -16.78 21.84
N ILE A 344 25.69 -16.15 22.09
CA ILE A 344 24.94 -15.31 21.14
C ILE A 344 25.72 -14.03 20.86
N SER A 345 26.30 -13.38 21.88
CA SER A 345 27.20 -12.24 21.69
C SER A 345 28.41 -12.60 20.82
N GLN A 346 28.98 -13.80 21.00
CA GLN A 346 30.09 -14.26 20.18
C GLN A 346 29.68 -14.59 18.74
N LEU A 347 28.52 -15.20 18.51
CA LEU A 347 27.99 -15.43 17.15
C LEU A 347 27.66 -14.12 16.45
N LYS A 348 27.02 -13.17 17.14
CA LYS A 348 26.78 -11.79 16.65
C LYS A 348 28.08 -11.10 16.26
N LYS A 349 29.16 -11.29 17.03
CA LYS A 349 30.50 -10.76 16.70
C LYS A 349 31.11 -11.40 15.46
N ILE A 350 30.95 -12.70 15.26
CA ILE A 350 31.53 -13.42 14.11
C ILE A 350 30.82 -13.04 12.80
N ASP A 351 29.50 -12.95 12.80
CA ASP A 351 28.75 -12.59 11.60
C ASP A 351 28.86 -11.10 11.26
N ALA A 352 28.90 -10.23 12.27
CA ALA A 352 29.26 -8.82 12.07
C ALA A 352 30.67 -8.68 11.48
N LEU A 353 31.64 -9.49 11.93
CA LEU A 353 33.00 -9.53 11.38
C LEU A 353 33.01 -9.90 9.89
N ASN A 354 32.21 -10.88 9.48
CA ASN A 354 32.09 -11.26 8.07
C ASN A 354 31.59 -10.09 7.22
N ILE A 355 30.59 -9.35 7.69
CA ILE A 355 30.02 -8.18 6.99
C ILE A 355 31.02 -7.01 6.95
N TYR A 356 31.72 -6.72 8.05
CA TYR A 356 32.76 -5.68 8.09
C TYR A 356 33.95 -6.01 7.19
N LEU A 357 34.31 -7.30 7.09
CA LEU A 357 35.35 -7.79 6.19
C LEU A 357 34.92 -7.72 4.71
N GLU A 358 33.66 -8.04 4.40
CA GLU A 358 33.10 -7.91 3.04
C GLU A 358 33.05 -6.46 2.56
N HIS A 359 32.80 -5.50 3.48
CA HIS A 359 32.77 -4.06 3.17
C HIS A 359 34.12 -3.34 3.33
N GLY A 360 35.21 -4.07 3.58
CA GLY A 360 36.57 -3.53 3.62
C GLY A 360 36.87 -2.59 4.80
N ARG A 361 36.01 -2.56 5.83
CA ARG A 361 36.18 -1.73 7.03
C ARG A 361 36.90 -2.49 8.13
N LYS A 362 38.20 -2.73 7.91
CA LYS A 362 39.06 -3.48 8.86
C LYS A 362 39.37 -2.76 10.18
N ASN A 363 39.15 -1.45 10.25
CA ASN A 363 39.57 -0.63 11.40
C ASN A 363 38.42 -0.24 12.35
N ASP A 364 37.18 -0.61 12.04
CA ASP A 364 35.99 -0.25 12.85
C ASP A 364 35.67 -1.31 13.93
N PHE A 365 36.63 -2.17 14.28
CA PHE A 365 36.52 -3.15 15.37
C PHE A 365 37.74 -3.15 16.29
#